data_AF-A0A919H3A5-F1
#
_entry.id   AF-A0A919H3A5-F1
#
_cell.length_a   1.000
_cell.length_b   1.000
_cell.length_c   1.000
_cell.angle_alpha   90.00
_cell.angle_beta   90.00
_cell.angle_gamma   90.00
#
_symmetry.space_group_name_H-M   'P 1'
#
loop_
_entity.id
_entity.type
_entity.pdbx_description
1 polymer ?
#
loop_
_entity_poly.entity_id
_entity_poly.type
_entity_poly.pdbx_seq_one_letter_code
_entity_poly.pdbx_strand_id
1 'polypeptide(L)'
;MTGTPRPVTLPPTVWACSGWFVGTAAASLVHGRLDALKAAGTVEDFLPRVPAEEESTDFHIRWPAAADASVRVHLAVREVAEQGACRYRLVAEASRPWDWSWPSPLALFAPPTLLWDVCDQSTAGRFGHPNRVPTTAAMRDWLRDTTASPCSITVLVHDDATTYSDTPVLEGLPPGLTGRVLEYRVFGAQRHAVNRFLRPTGVQLPPGGALILPSRPPRTGIRPEALTVKGHPVRGRAPLLDAVVRYADEPWPATGRFLDRLHGLRDAWPLESERERLDRVLAALADQRLCMGALTAQYAGQRALADTRKAALDDALKAAREAEDRERAAVEQLRDVQTRLAALAESVGSGALLVAVRAADERREASEQDVEAAEELLDAQTEEILRLRAQLTATPHRVPVPAQRAPVPSGWEELADQARHSFARLLLADITETIRPLRGHPHEPVWIRRTWQTLETLESYAAAKAEHGPRLLPHLAAYLRWPAAATLFPATRHAPGESERLMASARPREARYFPVPRTIHPAGQVFMGEHVRIGSGRPPAPRLHLYDDTSGRTGQIHIGYIGAHLP
;
A
#
# COMPACT_ATOMS: atom_id res chain seq x y z
N MET A 1 -2.28 9.96 17.58
CA MET A 1 -1.06 9.70 18.37
C MET A 1 0.11 9.65 17.39
N THR A 2 0.83 10.76 17.26
CA THR A 2 1.99 10.88 16.36
C THR A 2 3.19 10.20 17.01
N GLY A 3 3.52 8.99 16.56
CA GLY A 3 4.72 8.29 17.02
C GLY A 3 5.96 9.10 16.68
N THR A 4 6.80 9.39 17.68
CA THR A 4 8.12 9.98 17.47
C THR A 4 8.93 9.06 16.55
N PRO A 5 9.54 9.58 15.47
CA PRO A 5 10.29 8.76 14.53
C PRO A 5 11.45 8.05 15.23
N ARG A 6 11.68 6.77 14.89
CA ARG A 6 12.80 5.99 15.43
C ARG A 6 14.14 6.68 15.08
N PRO A 7 15.10 6.74 16.02
CA PRO A 7 16.42 7.31 15.74
C PRO A 7 17.17 6.51 14.68
N VAL A 8 17.80 7.23 13.76
CA VAL A 8 18.64 6.67 12.69
C VAL A 8 20.10 6.92 13.05
N THR A 9 20.91 5.87 13.02
CA THR A 9 22.35 5.99 13.26
C THR A 9 23.03 6.68 12.07
N LEU A 10 23.73 7.78 12.32
CA LEU A 10 24.49 8.50 11.32
C LEU A 10 25.70 7.70 10.85
N PRO A 11 26.01 7.71 9.55
CA PRO A 11 27.19 7.05 9.03
C PRO A 11 28.46 7.75 9.54
N PRO A 12 29.57 7.01 9.67
CA PRO A 12 30.86 7.55 10.14
C PRO A 12 31.49 8.55 9.16
N THR A 13 30.88 8.75 7.98
CA THR A 13 31.28 9.73 6.97
C THR A 13 30.79 11.15 7.25
N VAL A 14 29.96 11.35 8.28
CA VAL A 14 29.21 12.59 8.49
C VAL A 14 29.80 13.45 9.61
N TRP A 15 29.99 14.73 9.31
CA TRP A 15 30.35 15.77 10.27
C TRP A 15 29.26 16.83 10.33
N ALA A 16 28.95 17.34 11.53
CA ALA A 16 27.90 18.34 11.69
C ALA A 16 28.13 19.28 12.87
N CYS A 17 27.66 20.51 12.71
CA CYS A 17 27.66 21.55 13.74
C CYS A 17 26.48 22.53 13.56
N SER A 18 26.05 23.17 14.63
CA SER A 18 25.12 24.29 14.60
C SER A 18 25.50 25.30 15.67
N GLY A 19 25.40 26.58 15.34
CA GLY A 19 25.82 27.64 16.24
C GLY A 19 25.22 29.00 15.92
N TRP A 20 25.66 29.98 16.68
CA TRP A 20 25.37 31.39 16.49
C TRP A 20 26.63 32.16 16.15
N PHE A 21 26.40 33.25 15.44
CA PHE A 21 27.35 34.30 15.21
C PHE A 21 26.73 35.62 15.67
N VAL A 22 27.52 36.43 16.38
CA VAL A 22 27.11 37.78 16.84
C VAL A 22 27.55 38.82 15.82
N GLY A 23 26.58 39.44 15.13
CA GLY A 23 26.82 40.47 14.12
C GLY A 23 25.89 40.36 12.91
N THR A 24 26.08 41.26 11.96
CA THR A 24 25.29 41.34 10.71
C THR A 24 26.10 40.88 9.49
N ALA A 25 25.45 40.59 8.37
CA ALA A 25 26.08 40.24 7.09
C ALA A 25 26.92 38.95 7.10
N ALA A 26 26.54 37.97 7.92
CA ALA A 26 27.27 36.70 8.03
C ALA A 26 27.34 35.96 6.69
N ALA A 27 26.25 35.96 5.90
CA ALA A 27 26.23 35.32 4.59
C ALA A 27 27.25 35.93 3.62
N SER A 28 27.37 37.26 3.56
CA SER A 28 28.34 37.95 2.70
C SER A 28 29.78 37.66 3.10
N LEU A 29 30.06 37.59 4.40
CA LEU A 29 31.40 37.28 4.92
C LEU A 29 31.79 35.82 4.68
N VAL A 30 30.84 34.89 4.79
CA VAL A 30 31.03 33.49 4.42
C VAL A 30 31.31 33.36 2.92
N HIS A 31 30.55 34.06 2.08
CA HIS A 31 30.77 34.07 0.65
C HIS A 31 32.20 34.54 0.31
N GLY A 32 32.63 35.69 0.84
CA GLY A 32 33.99 36.19 0.61
C GLY A 32 35.09 35.27 1.15
N ARG A 33 34.84 34.55 2.25
CA ARG A 33 35.76 33.51 2.76
C ARG A 33 35.84 32.32 1.80
N LEU A 34 34.71 31.87 1.24
CA LEU A 34 34.67 30.77 0.28
C LEU A 34 35.35 31.14 -1.04
N ASP A 35 35.19 32.39 -1.52
CA ASP A 35 35.94 32.90 -2.67
C ASP A 35 37.45 32.84 -2.44
N ALA A 36 37.92 33.29 -1.28
CA ALA A 36 39.33 33.23 -0.92
C ALA A 36 39.85 31.79 -0.84
N LEU A 37 39.06 30.86 -0.29
CA LEU A 37 39.42 29.44 -0.21
C LEU A 37 39.44 28.76 -1.58
N LYS A 38 38.53 29.15 -2.48
CA LYS A 38 38.51 28.68 -3.87
C LYS A 38 39.72 29.20 -4.65
N ALA A 39 40.04 30.49 -4.51
CA ALA A 39 41.22 31.09 -5.11
C ALA A 39 42.53 30.46 -4.61
N ALA A 40 42.59 30.03 -3.36
CA ALA A 40 43.72 29.31 -2.77
C ALA A 40 43.78 27.81 -3.16
N GLY A 41 42.76 27.29 -3.85
CA GLY A 41 42.66 25.87 -4.20
C GLY A 41 42.32 24.94 -3.02
N THR A 42 41.97 25.49 -1.86
CA THR A 42 41.57 24.72 -0.67
C THR A 42 40.16 24.16 -0.82
N VAL A 43 39.26 24.94 -1.43
CA VAL A 43 37.91 24.52 -1.83
C VAL A 43 37.92 24.38 -3.34
N GLU A 44 37.30 23.32 -3.86
CA GLU A 44 37.26 23.11 -5.30
C GLU A 44 36.20 24.01 -5.94
N ASP A 45 34.98 23.96 -5.41
CA ASP A 45 33.89 24.82 -5.87
C ASP A 45 32.85 25.04 -4.77
N PHE A 46 32.06 26.10 -4.90
CA PHE A 46 30.91 26.35 -4.05
C PHE A 46 29.78 27.05 -4.82
N LEU A 47 28.54 26.79 -4.41
CA LEU A 47 27.33 27.37 -4.99
C LEU A 47 26.45 27.96 -3.88
N PRO A 48 26.27 29.29 -3.84
CA PRO A 48 25.27 29.91 -2.98
C PRO A 48 23.87 29.73 -3.59
N ARG A 49 22.89 29.47 -2.76
CA ARG A 49 21.46 29.41 -3.11
C ARG A 49 20.67 30.17 -2.06
N VAL A 50 19.79 31.05 -2.51
CA VAL A 50 18.83 31.73 -1.65
C VAL A 50 17.49 31.01 -1.80
N PRO A 51 17.12 30.09 -0.88
CA PRO A 51 15.81 29.45 -0.91
C PRO A 51 14.67 30.48 -0.83
N ALA A 52 13.53 30.17 -1.45
CA ALA A 52 12.35 31.03 -1.44
C ALA A 52 11.67 31.10 -0.05
N GLU A 53 11.98 30.15 0.82
CA GLU A 53 11.47 30.08 2.19
C GLU A 53 12.61 30.36 3.17
N GLU A 54 12.36 31.31 4.09
CA GLU A 54 13.29 31.83 5.10
C GLU A 54 14.41 32.72 4.54
N GLU A 55 14.68 33.87 5.19
CA GLU A 55 15.84 34.76 4.98
C GLU A 55 17.16 34.03 5.34
N SER A 56 17.45 32.97 4.60
CA SER A 56 18.58 32.09 4.76
C SER A 56 19.36 32.02 3.46
N THR A 57 20.68 31.93 3.57
CA THR A 57 21.58 31.69 2.45
C THR A 57 22.23 30.33 2.65
N ASP A 58 22.03 29.45 1.68
CA ASP A 58 22.58 28.10 1.68
C ASP A 58 23.81 28.03 0.78
N PHE A 59 24.90 27.49 1.29
CA PHE A 59 26.13 27.26 0.55
C PHE A 59 26.34 25.76 0.39
N HIS A 60 26.40 25.29 -0.85
CA HIS A 60 26.85 23.95 -1.20
C HIS A 60 28.33 24.05 -1.53
N ILE A 61 29.20 23.32 -0.83
CA ILE A 61 30.66 23.46 -0.95
C ILE A 61 31.27 22.09 -1.21
N ARG A 62 32.10 21.99 -2.24
CA ARG A 62 32.89 20.80 -2.56
C ARG A 62 34.32 21.03 -2.08
N TRP A 63 34.72 20.22 -1.11
CA TRP A 63 36.00 20.37 -0.43
C TRP A 63 36.84 19.08 -0.56
N PRO A 64 37.99 19.11 -1.24
CA PRO A 64 38.93 17.99 -1.26
C PRO A 64 39.73 17.95 0.06
N ALA A 65 39.22 17.22 1.06
CA ALA A 65 39.86 17.13 2.38
C ALA A 65 41.22 16.39 2.33
N ALA A 66 41.39 15.46 1.38
CA ALA A 66 42.64 14.79 1.08
C ALA A 66 42.69 14.40 -0.41
N ALA A 67 43.84 13.91 -0.90
CA ALA A 67 44.01 13.49 -2.30
C ALA A 67 42.99 12.42 -2.75
N ASP A 68 42.51 11.60 -1.82
CA ASP A 68 41.57 10.50 -2.04
C ASP A 68 40.20 10.72 -1.36
N ALA A 69 39.96 11.91 -0.79
CA ALA A 69 38.75 12.19 -0.01
C ALA A 69 38.10 13.51 -0.43
N SER A 70 36.88 13.42 -0.98
CA SER A 70 36.04 14.56 -1.28
C SER A 70 34.94 14.68 -0.22
N VAL A 71 34.67 15.91 0.20
CA VAL A 71 33.64 16.25 1.18
C VAL A 71 32.60 17.15 0.51
N ARG A 72 31.33 16.77 0.65
CA ARG A 72 30.17 17.58 0.27
C ARG A 72 29.66 18.28 1.51
N VAL A 73 29.55 19.59 1.47
CA VAL A 73 29.13 20.41 2.61
C VAL A 73 27.91 21.22 2.26
N HIS A 74 26.95 21.26 3.17
CA HIS A 74 25.81 22.17 3.17
C HIS A 74 25.90 23.06 4.41
N LEU A 75 26.19 24.34 4.18
CA LEU A 75 26.24 25.37 5.21
C LEU A 75 25.05 26.32 5.00
N ALA A 76 24.09 26.31 5.91
CA ALA A 76 22.99 27.27 5.93
C ALA A 76 23.29 28.37 6.94
N VAL A 77 23.15 29.62 6.52
CA VAL A 77 23.29 30.81 7.36
C VAL A 77 21.96 31.55 7.34
N ARG A 78 21.37 31.77 8.51
CA ARG A 78 20.09 32.47 8.66
C ARG A 78 20.27 33.67 9.57
N GLU A 79 19.87 34.85 9.10
CA GLU A 79 19.84 36.04 9.94
C GLU A 79 18.62 35.99 10.87
N VAL A 80 18.80 36.42 12.12
CA VAL A 80 17.73 36.52 13.11
C VAL A 80 17.67 37.97 13.58
N ALA A 81 16.94 38.79 12.83
CA ALA A 81 16.91 40.24 12.98
C ALA A 81 16.58 40.70 14.42
N GLU A 82 15.64 40.02 15.09
CA GLU A 82 15.24 40.31 16.48
C GLU A 82 16.38 40.18 17.49
N GLN A 83 17.42 39.40 17.18
CA GLN A 83 18.52 39.06 18.09
C GLN A 83 19.86 39.69 17.68
N GLY A 84 19.91 40.41 16.55
CA GLY A 84 21.17 40.97 16.02
C GLY A 84 22.25 39.91 15.79
N ALA A 85 21.83 38.67 15.49
CA ALA A 85 22.69 37.50 15.40
C ALA A 85 22.31 36.64 14.21
N CYS A 86 23.25 35.81 13.74
CA CYS A 86 23.01 34.86 12.67
C CYS A 86 23.17 33.44 13.18
N ARG A 87 22.21 32.57 12.88
CA ARG A 87 22.30 31.15 13.19
C ARG A 87 22.87 30.41 11.99
N TYR A 88 23.88 29.58 12.22
CA TYR A 88 24.41 28.70 11.19
C TYR A 88 24.11 27.23 11.51
N ARG A 89 23.96 26.43 10.45
CA ARG A 89 23.87 24.98 10.53
C ARG A 89 24.69 24.37 9.40
N LEU A 90 25.63 23.52 9.77
CA LEU A 90 26.61 22.91 8.88
C LEU A 90 26.48 21.39 8.92
N VAL A 91 26.28 20.78 7.77
CA VAL A 91 26.33 19.32 7.57
C VAL A 91 27.35 19.03 6.48
N ALA A 92 28.24 18.07 6.71
CA ALA A 92 29.25 17.64 5.78
C ALA A 92 29.26 16.11 5.69
N GLU A 93 29.39 15.58 4.47
CA GLU A 93 29.52 14.16 4.21
C GLU A 93 30.78 13.89 3.35
N ALA A 94 31.66 13.05 3.86
CA ALA A 94 32.86 12.61 3.17
C ALA A 94 32.61 11.36 2.31
N SER A 95 33.40 11.17 1.26
CA SER A 95 33.38 9.97 0.42
C SER A 95 33.87 8.69 1.11
N ARG A 96 34.51 8.82 2.28
CA ARG A 96 35.00 7.74 3.15
C ARG A 96 34.79 8.10 4.63
N PRO A 97 34.96 7.16 5.59
CA PRO A 97 34.85 7.49 7.02
C PRO A 97 35.68 8.72 7.38
N TRP A 98 35.09 9.59 8.21
CA TRP A 98 35.67 10.88 8.55
C TRP A 98 37.00 10.70 9.28
N ASP A 99 38.01 11.47 8.89
CA ASP A 99 39.32 11.48 9.55
C ASP A 99 39.45 12.76 10.39
N TRP A 100 39.63 12.60 11.70
CA TRP A 100 39.73 13.73 12.62
C TRP A 100 41.00 14.56 12.46
N SER A 101 42.00 14.08 11.70
CA SER A 101 43.19 14.84 11.35
C SER A 101 42.92 15.94 10.32
N TRP A 102 41.81 15.87 9.57
CA TRP A 102 41.39 16.93 8.66
C TRP A 102 40.95 18.17 9.44
N PRO A 103 41.14 19.40 8.90
CA PRO A 103 40.54 20.60 9.48
C PRO A 103 39.02 20.44 9.66
N SER A 104 38.44 20.94 10.73
CA SER A 104 36.98 20.90 10.82
C SER A 104 36.33 21.85 9.80
N PRO A 105 35.16 21.50 9.23
CA PRO A 105 34.40 22.39 8.37
C PRO A 105 34.12 23.75 9.00
N LEU A 106 33.83 23.79 10.31
CA LEU A 106 33.64 25.06 11.02
C LEU A 106 34.93 25.89 11.02
N ALA A 107 36.07 25.31 11.37
CA ALA A 107 37.35 26.02 11.40
C ALA A 107 37.78 26.50 10.01
N LEU A 108 37.41 25.76 8.96
CA LEU A 108 37.77 26.09 7.58
C LEU A 108 36.92 27.25 7.03
N PHE A 109 35.60 27.16 7.18
CA PHE A 109 34.64 28.06 6.54
C PHE A 109 34.26 29.27 7.41
N ALA A 110 34.50 29.23 8.73
CA ALA A 110 34.29 30.38 9.59
C ALA A 110 35.22 31.54 9.17
N PRO A 111 34.69 32.73 8.88
CA PRO A 111 35.52 33.90 8.63
C PRO A 111 36.31 34.29 9.91
N PRO A 112 37.62 34.60 9.81
CA PRO A 112 38.44 34.92 10.99
C PRO A 112 37.96 36.13 11.79
N THR A 113 37.24 37.04 11.14
CA THR A 113 36.70 38.27 11.73
C THR A 113 35.42 38.05 12.53
N LEU A 114 34.90 36.83 12.57
CA LEU A 114 33.59 36.54 13.13
C LEU A 114 33.66 35.52 14.28
N LEU A 115 32.89 35.77 15.34
CA LEU A 115 32.72 34.87 16.48
C LEU A 115 31.73 33.74 16.16
N TRP A 116 32.19 32.70 15.46
CA TRP A 116 31.41 31.50 15.08
C TRP A 116 31.44 30.39 16.13
N ASP A 117 32.11 30.64 17.22
CA ASP A 117 32.38 29.66 18.27
C ASP A 117 31.21 29.51 19.25
N VAL A 118 30.14 30.30 19.15
CA VAL A 118 28.96 30.16 20.02
C VAL A 118 28.10 28.99 19.55
N CYS A 119 27.87 28.02 20.44
CA CYS A 119 27.00 26.86 20.19
C CYS A 119 25.51 27.24 20.29
N ASP A 120 24.69 26.59 19.47
CA ASP A 120 23.24 26.81 19.33
C ASP A 120 22.38 26.28 20.50
N GLN A 121 23.01 25.67 21.49
CA GLN A 121 22.28 25.21 22.68
C GLN A 121 21.86 26.41 23.52
N SER A 122 20.76 26.26 24.28
CA SER A 122 20.19 27.24 25.22
C SER A 122 21.16 27.76 26.31
N THR A 123 22.43 27.38 26.22
CA THR A 123 23.48 27.49 27.21
C THR A 123 24.55 28.51 26.84
N ALA A 124 24.49 29.09 25.63
CA ALA A 124 25.46 30.06 25.07
C ALA A 124 26.94 29.61 25.21
N GLY A 125 27.18 28.29 25.25
CA GLY A 125 28.52 27.73 25.38
C GLY A 125 29.38 28.02 24.15
N ARG A 126 30.66 28.27 24.35
CA ARG A 126 31.63 28.57 23.29
C ARG A 126 32.56 27.38 23.04
N PHE A 127 32.74 27.02 21.77
CA PHE A 127 33.72 26.03 21.33
C PHE A 127 35.14 26.55 21.51
N GLY A 128 36.08 25.66 21.86
CA GLY A 128 37.49 26.03 22.06
C GLY A 128 37.77 26.87 23.31
N HIS A 129 36.74 27.17 24.11
CA HIS A 129 36.87 27.94 25.35
C HIS A 129 36.34 27.14 26.56
N PRO A 130 36.93 27.30 27.75
CA PRO A 130 36.33 26.79 28.96
C PRO A 130 35.02 27.54 29.23
N ASN A 131 33.94 26.79 29.46
CA ASN A 131 32.62 27.31 29.83
C ASN A 131 32.35 27.07 31.31
N ARG A 132 31.43 27.84 31.90
CA ARG A 132 30.97 27.62 33.28
C ARG A 132 29.66 26.86 33.27
N VAL A 133 29.50 25.91 34.18
CA VAL A 133 28.18 25.31 34.43
C VAL A 133 27.24 26.34 35.04
N PRO A 134 25.94 26.29 34.72
CA PRO A 134 24.97 27.23 35.24
C PRO A 134 24.69 27.01 36.73
N THR A 135 23.87 27.89 37.31
CA THR A 135 23.43 27.76 38.71
C THR A 135 22.60 26.49 38.92
N THR A 136 22.51 26.02 40.17
CA THR A 136 21.78 24.80 40.53
C THR A 136 20.32 24.79 40.04
N ALA A 137 19.67 25.97 39.99
CA ALA A 137 18.30 26.10 39.52
C ALA A 137 18.14 25.76 38.02
N ALA A 138 19.10 26.19 37.18
CA ALA A 138 19.09 25.97 35.73
C ALA A 138 19.80 24.67 35.30
N MET A 139 20.51 23.99 36.21
CA MET A 139 21.33 22.80 35.94
C MET A 139 20.55 21.66 35.26
N ARG A 140 19.31 21.43 35.68
CA ARG A 140 18.48 20.34 35.13
C ARG A 140 18.15 20.57 33.65
N ASP A 141 17.69 21.78 33.33
CA ASP A 141 17.32 22.15 31.97
C ASP A 141 18.56 22.20 31.07
N TRP A 142 19.66 22.76 31.58
CA TRP A 142 20.95 22.75 30.91
C TRP A 142 21.44 21.34 30.57
N LEU A 143 21.41 20.40 31.52
CA LEU A 143 21.81 19.01 31.27
C LEU A 143 20.90 18.34 30.22
N ARG A 144 19.58 18.58 30.29
CA ARG A 144 18.63 18.03 29.31
C ARG A 144 18.94 18.54 27.90
N ASP A 145 19.12 19.85 27.75
CA ASP A 145 19.29 20.48 26.44
C ASP A 145 20.66 20.15 25.84
N THR A 146 21.70 20.12 26.68
CA THR A 146 23.08 19.81 26.28
C THR A 146 23.25 18.35 25.85
N THR A 147 22.57 17.42 26.52
CA THR A 147 22.65 15.98 26.17
C THR A 147 21.80 15.61 24.95
N ALA A 148 20.84 16.44 24.55
CA ALA A 148 19.97 16.19 23.40
C ALA A 148 20.59 16.59 22.06
N SER A 149 21.67 17.37 22.04
CA SER A 149 22.25 17.88 20.79
C SER A 149 23.08 16.83 20.06
N PRO A 150 22.79 16.56 18.76
CA PRO A 150 23.57 15.62 17.96
C PRO A 150 24.93 16.15 17.49
N CYS A 151 25.13 17.46 17.60
CA CYS A 151 26.22 18.17 16.96
C CYS A 151 27.42 18.40 17.89
N SER A 152 27.26 18.20 19.21
CA SER A 152 28.32 18.48 20.18
C SER A 152 28.60 17.35 21.17
N ILE A 153 29.86 17.23 21.57
CA ILE A 153 30.35 16.41 22.66
C ILE A 153 30.62 17.34 23.84
N THR A 154 29.87 17.18 24.92
CA THR A 154 30.07 18.00 26.12
C THR A 154 30.92 17.26 27.14
N VAL A 155 32.00 17.91 27.57
CA VAL A 155 32.95 17.39 28.55
C VAL A 155 32.89 18.26 29.80
N LEU A 156 32.60 17.63 30.93
CA LEU A 156 32.66 18.26 32.24
C LEU A 156 34.02 17.99 32.85
N VAL A 157 34.74 19.03 33.25
CA VAL A 157 36.02 18.93 33.94
C VAL A 157 35.83 19.44 35.35
N HIS A 158 36.09 18.59 36.34
CA HIS A 158 36.13 19.02 37.73
C HIS A 158 37.44 19.73 38.01
N ASP A 159 37.33 20.94 38.52
CA ASP A 159 38.48 21.71 38.95
C ASP A 159 38.37 22.00 40.44
N ASP A 160 39.38 21.57 41.20
CA ASP A 160 39.50 21.84 42.63
C ASP A 160 40.06 23.24 42.90
N ALA A 161 40.52 23.95 41.86
CA ALA A 161 41.00 25.32 41.99
C ALA A 161 39.88 26.29 42.38
N THR A 162 40.23 27.25 43.24
CA THR A 162 39.35 28.37 43.63
C THR A 162 39.35 29.51 42.60
N THR A 163 40.26 29.46 41.61
CA THR A 163 40.45 30.47 40.58
C THR A 163 40.19 29.90 39.19
N TYR A 164 39.49 30.67 38.36
CA TYR A 164 39.14 30.30 37.00
C TYR A 164 40.36 30.48 36.09
N SER A 165 40.73 29.43 35.36
CA SER A 165 41.72 29.51 34.28
C SER A 165 41.00 29.57 32.93
N ASP A 166 41.43 30.52 32.09
CA ASP A 166 40.97 30.61 30.70
C ASP A 166 41.66 29.60 29.77
N THR A 167 42.63 28.82 30.27
CA THR A 167 43.31 27.79 29.48
C THR A 167 42.42 26.57 29.27
N PRO A 168 42.05 26.22 28.02
CA PRO A 168 41.28 25.01 27.73
C PRO A 168 42.07 23.75 28.09
N VAL A 169 41.44 22.83 28.81
CA VAL A 169 42.03 21.51 29.11
C VAL A 169 42.03 20.60 27.88
N LEU A 170 41.07 20.83 26.98
CA LEU A 170 40.91 20.08 25.74
C LEU A 170 41.75 20.65 24.58
N GLU A 171 42.69 21.55 24.87
CA GLU A 171 43.68 21.96 23.89
C GLU A 171 44.54 20.75 23.46
N GLY A 172 44.70 20.57 22.15
CA GLY A 172 45.42 19.43 21.55
C GLY A 172 44.53 18.33 20.99
N LEU A 173 43.20 18.49 21.01
CA LEU A 173 42.30 17.64 20.22
C LEU A 173 42.64 17.74 18.71
N PRO A 174 42.40 16.66 17.94
CA PRO A 174 42.50 16.70 16.49
C PRO A 174 41.69 17.86 15.89
N PRO A 175 42.21 18.52 14.83
CA PRO A 175 41.60 19.73 14.27
C PRO A 175 40.18 19.51 13.74
N GLY A 176 39.83 18.27 13.37
CA GLY A 176 38.48 17.90 12.93
C GLY A 176 37.41 17.97 14.02
N LEU A 177 37.81 17.99 15.30
CA LEU A 177 36.90 18.10 16.44
C LEU A 177 36.59 19.56 16.84
N THR A 178 37.29 20.53 16.25
CA THR A 178 36.99 21.96 16.44
C THR A 178 35.55 22.26 16.03
N GLY A 179 34.78 22.91 16.90
CA GLY A 179 33.35 23.16 16.65
C GLY A 179 32.42 22.01 17.03
N ARG A 180 32.93 20.93 17.62
CA ARG A 180 32.11 19.83 18.15
C ARG A 180 32.27 19.63 19.64
N VAL A 181 33.35 20.08 20.25
CA VAL A 181 33.62 19.78 21.67
C VAL A 181 33.41 21.01 22.54
N LEU A 182 32.56 20.87 23.56
CA LEU A 182 32.32 21.88 24.58
C LEU A 182 32.94 21.45 25.90
N GLU A 183 33.80 22.30 26.45
CA GLU A 183 34.38 22.12 27.76
C GLU A 183 33.61 22.93 28.79
N TYR A 184 33.16 22.29 29.87
CA TYR A 184 32.55 22.97 31.02
C TYR A 184 33.32 22.69 32.31
N ARG A 185 33.65 23.75 33.03
CA ARG A 185 34.30 23.69 34.35
C ARG A 185 33.27 23.60 35.46
N VAL A 186 33.44 22.59 36.30
CA VAL A 186 32.63 22.31 37.47
C VAL A 186 33.48 22.54 38.71
N PHE A 187 33.12 23.54 39.53
CA PHE A 187 33.92 23.93 40.69
C PHE A 187 33.28 23.48 42.00
N GLY A 188 34.11 22.93 42.89
CA GLY A 188 33.78 22.67 44.30
C GLY A 188 32.40 22.02 44.52
N ALA A 189 31.51 22.72 45.22
CA ALA A 189 30.18 22.20 45.59
C ALA A 189 29.28 21.89 44.39
N GLN A 190 29.52 22.49 43.21
CA GLN A 190 28.72 22.25 42.00
C GLN A 190 28.79 20.78 41.54
N ARG A 191 29.90 20.07 41.82
CA ARG A 191 30.05 18.65 41.50
C ARG A 191 28.94 17.80 42.12
N HIS A 192 28.56 18.08 43.36
CA HIS A 192 27.49 17.34 44.05
C HIS A 192 26.13 17.59 43.40
N ALA A 193 25.87 18.80 42.91
CA ALA A 193 24.64 19.13 42.19
C ALA A 193 24.60 18.44 40.82
N VAL A 194 25.67 18.53 40.03
CA VAL A 194 25.81 17.84 38.73
C VAL A 194 25.59 16.33 38.90
N ASN A 195 26.32 15.70 39.82
CA ASN A 195 26.20 14.26 40.07
C ASN A 195 24.82 13.84 40.56
N ARG A 196 24.09 14.70 41.28
CA ARG A 196 22.70 14.43 41.69
C ARG A 196 21.78 14.27 40.49
N PHE A 197 21.92 15.13 39.48
CA PHE A 197 21.10 15.08 38.26
C PHE A 197 21.53 14.01 37.27
N LEU A 198 22.80 13.57 37.31
CA LEU A 198 23.31 12.51 36.45
C LEU A 198 22.99 11.09 36.96
N ARG A 199 22.55 10.91 38.22
CA ARG A 199 22.22 9.58 38.78
C ARG A 199 21.39 8.67 37.86
N PRO A 200 20.34 9.15 37.15
CA PRO A 200 19.54 8.29 36.27
C PRO A 200 20.31 7.73 35.06
N THR A 201 21.42 8.36 34.68
CA THR A 201 22.25 7.95 33.53
C THR A 201 23.32 6.92 33.89
N GLY A 202 23.51 6.62 35.18
CA GLY A 202 24.53 5.67 35.65
C GLY A 202 25.97 6.20 35.64
N VAL A 203 26.21 7.44 35.19
CA VAL A 203 27.55 8.05 35.19
C VAL A 203 27.75 9.08 36.30
N GLN A 204 29.00 9.30 36.68
CA GLN A 204 29.39 10.25 37.72
C GLN A 204 30.67 11.01 37.33
N LEU A 205 30.68 12.32 37.58
CA LEU A 205 31.88 13.16 37.51
C LEU A 205 32.78 12.89 38.74
N PRO A 206 33.97 12.27 38.55
CA PRO A 206 34.89 11.98 39.63
C PRO A 206 35.52 13.24 40.23
N PRO A 207 36.00 13.20 41.47
CA PRO A 207 36.76 14.32 42.05
C PRO A 207 38.04 14.52 41.26
N GLY A 208 38.28 15.76 40.86
CA GLY A 208 39.45 16.19 40.10
C GLY A 208 39.62 15.49 38.76
N GLY A 209 38.57 14.89 38.18
CA GLY A 209 38.62 14.23 36.87
C GLY A 209 37.65 14.83 35.87
N ALA A 210 37.32 14.08 34.82
CA ALA A 210 36.41 14.54 33.77
C ALA A 210 35.32 13.50 33.45
N LEU A 211 34.25 13.99 32.84
CA LEU A 211 33.12 13.20 32.39
C LEU A 211 32.66 13.69 31.01
N ILE A 212 32.54 12.77 30.06
CA ILE A 212 31.84 13.01 28.80
C ILE A 212 30.34 12.80 29.03
N LEU A 213 29.52 13.82 28.79
CA LEU A 213 28.08 13.69 28.99
C LEU A 213 27.48 12.73 27.96
N PRO A 214 26.69 11.72 28.40
CA PRO A 214 26.06 10.78 27.49
C PRO A 214 25.01 11.48 26.62
N SER A 215 25.00 11.16 25.33
CA SER A 215 24.01 11.66 24.38
C SER A 215 22.60 11.14 24.67
N ARG A 216 21.60 11.84 24.15
CA ARG A 216 20.20 11.39 24.11
C ARG A 216 19.70 11.40 22.67
N PRO A 217 19.36 10.22 22.09
CA PRO A 217 19.49 8.89 22.68
C PRO A 217 20.96 8.45 22.87
N PRO A 218 21.23 7.48 23.77
CA PRO A 218 22.60 7.07 24.09
C PRO A 218 23.26 6.33 22.92
N ARG A 219 24.57 6.50 22.77
CA ARG A 219 25.41 5.72 21.83
C ARG A 219 25.56 4.29 22.37
N THR A 220 25.17 3.29 21.57
CA THR A 220 25.10 1.90 22.03
C THR A 220 26.47 1.20 22.11
N GLY A 221 27.50 1.71 21.43
CA GLY A 221 28.84 1.13 21.43
C GLY A 221 29.69 1.45 22.66
N ILE A 222 29.29 2.44 23.47
CA ILE A 222 30.10 2.93 24.60
C ILE A 222 29.45 2.54 25.93
N ARG A 223 30.23 1.86 26.78
CA ARG A 223 29.81 1.56 28.15
C ARG A 223 29.85 2.83 29.03
N PRO A 224 28.92 3.03 29.97
CA PRO A 224 28.88 4.21 30.83
C PRO A 224 30.20 4.49 31.57
N GLU A 225 30.94 3.45 31.97
CA GLU A 225 32.20 3.60 32.71
C GLU A 225 33.31 4.24 31.87
N ALA A 226 33.25 4.09 30.54
CA ALA A 226 34.22 4.67 29.61
C ALA A 226 34.04 6.18 29.41
N LEU A 227 32.93 6.75 29.88
CA LEU A 227 32.65 8.19 29.82
C LEU A 227 33.35 8.95 30.95
N THR A 228 33.79 8.25 32.00
CA THR A 228 34.45 8.84 33.16
C THR A 228 35.97 8.70 33.06
N VAL A 229 36.68 9.83 33.11
CA VAL A 229 38.14 9.88 33.11
C VAL A 229 38.63 10.27 34.51
N LYS A 230 39.37 9.36 35.16
CA LYS A 230 39.98 9.60 36.47
C LYS A 230 41.36 10.28 36.31
N GLY A 231 41.74 11.06 37.30
CA GLY A 231 43.01 11.81 37.32
C GLY A 231 42.84 13.25 36.84
N HIS A 232 43.78 14.12 37.22
CA HIS A 232 43.68 15.58 37.06
C HIS A 232 43.93 16.01 35.60
N PRO A 233 42.90 16.36 34.81
CA PRO A 233 43.06 16.60 33.36
C PRO A 233 43.99 17.76 33.04
N VAL A 234 44.08 18.74 33.96
CA VAL A 234 45.02 19.87 33.87
C VAL A 234 46.49 19.42 33.98
N ARG A 235 46.77 18.31 34.69
CA ARG A 235 48.14 17.77 34.87
C ARG A 235 48.50 16.70 33.85
N GLY A 236 47.51 16.04 33.25
CA GLY A 236 47.70 15.00 32.26
C GLY A 236 46.47 14.86 31.36
N ARG A 237 46.52 15.52 30.19
CA ARG A 237 45.38 15.62 29.28
C ARG A 237 45.18 14.41 28.36
N ALA A 238 46.23 13.62 28.08
CA ALA A 238 46.19 12.55 27.08
C ALA A 238 45.02 11.55 27.27
N PRO A 239 44.75 11.01 28.49
CA PRO A 239 43.64 10.09 28.70
C PRO A 239 42.26 10.69 28.40
N LEU A 240 42.10 12.01 28.61
CA LEU A 240 40.87 12.73 28.31
C LEU A 240 40.72 12.96 26.81
N LEU A 241 41.78 13.37 26.12
CA LEU A 241 41.77 13.55 24.67
C LEU A 241 41.43 12.23 23.96
N ASP A 242 42.05 11.13 24.37
CA ASP A 242 41.78 9.79 23.82
C ASP A 242 40.34 9.34 24.07
N ALA A 243 39.77 9.64 25.24
CA ALA A 243 38.38 9.33 25.54
C ALA A 243 37.40 10.13 24.67
N VAL A 244 37.70 11.41 24.40
CA VAL A 244 36.89 12.28 23.54
C VAL A 244 36.94 11.80 22.09
N VAL A 245 38.11 11.44 21.56
CA VAL A 245 38.25 10.90 20.20
C VAL A 245 37.47 9.60 20.05
N ARG A 246 37.63 8.66 21.00
CA ARG A 246 36.86 7.40 20.99
C ARG A 246 35.35 7.63 21.04
N TYR A 247 34.89 8.63 21.80
CA TYR A 247 33.48 8.99 21.84
C TYR A 247 32.99 9.64 20.53
N ALA A 248 33.88 10.33 19.81
CA ALA A 248 33.58 10.95 18.52
C ALA A 248 33.45 9.92 17.40
N ASP A 249 34.27 8.86 17.41
CA ASP A 249 34.27 7.77 16.42
C ASP A 249 33.01 6.90 16.46
N GLU A 250 32.32 6.89 17.59
CA GLU A 250 31.12 6.10 17.76
C GLU A 250 29.96 6.67 16.95
N PRO A 251 29.15 5.84 16.27
CA PRO A 251 28.04 6.33 15.46
C PRO A 251 27.01 7.11 16.31
N TRP A 252 26.51 8.23 15.77
CA TRP A 252 25.55 9.07 16.48
C TRP A 252 24.11 8.72 16.11
N PRO A 253 23.21 8.48 17.07
CA PRO A 253 21.78 8.29 16.76
C PRO A 253 21.07 9.64 16.61
N ALA A 254 20.62 9.96 15.39
CA ALA A 254 19.97 11.23 15.03
C ALA A 254 18.47 11.08 14.74
N THR A 255 17.72 12.17 14.94
CA THR A 255 16.30 12.30 14.59
C THR A 255 16.01 13.68 13.99
N GLY A 256 14.89 13.80 13.28
CA GLY A 256 14.32 15.09 12.87
C GLY A 256 15.10 15.81 11.76
N ARG A 257 15.09 17.15 11.80
CA ARG A 257 15.53 18.08 10.73
C ARG A 257 16.99 17.94 10.28
N PHE A 258 17.82 17.22 11.04
CA PHE A 258 19.17 16.89 10.63
C PHE A 258 19.18 15.93 9.42
N LEU A 259 18.34 14.90 9.47
CA LEU A 259 18.26 13.86 8.43
C LEU A 259 17.80 14.46 7.10
N ASP A 260 16.86 15.40 7.13
CA ASP A 260 16.36 16.08 5.92
C ASP A 260 17.50 16.76 5.13
N ARG A 261 18.48 17.35 5.83
CA ARG A 261 19.64 18.00 5.19
C ARG A 261 20.67 17.02 4.68
N LEU A 262 20.91 15.94 5.43
CA LEU A 262 21.77 14.86 4.96
C LEU A 262 21.18 14.19 3.70
N HIS A 263 19.84 14.03 3.64
CA HIS A 263 19.17 13.59 2.43
C HIS A 263 19.33 14.62 1.29
N GLY A 264 19.19 15.92 1.58
CA GLY A 264 19.45 16.98 0.59
C GLY A 264 20.86 16.91 -0.03
N LEU A 265 21.90 16.64 0.79
CA LEU A 265 23.27 16.43 0.32
C LEU A 265 23.44 15.23 -0.61
N ARG A 266 22.57 14.22 -0.51
CA ARG A 266 22.63 12.97 -1.29
C ARG A 266 21.76 13.02 -2.53
N ASP A 267 20.54 13.53 -2.40
CA ASP A 267 19.50 13.43 -3.41
C ASP A 267 19.47 14.63 -4.36
N ALA A 268 19.95 15.80 -3.91
CA ALA A 268 19.84 17.06 -4.64
C ALA A 268 21.17 17.84 -4.69
N TRP A 269 22.31 17.13 -4.75
CA TRP A 269 23.63 17.76 -4.80
C TRP A 269 23.88 18.53 -6.11
N PRO A 270 24.08 19.86 -6.07
CA PRO A 270 24.15 20.68 -7.29
C PRO A 270 25.54 20.76 -7.91
N LEU A 271 26.60 20.46 -7.15
CA LEU A 271 28.01 20.54 -7.57
C LEU A 271 28.55 19.15 -7.93
N GLU A 272 27.82 18.43 -8.76
CA GLU A 272 28.20 17.09 -9.16
C GLU A 272 29.32 17.11 -10.20
N SER A 273 30.33 16.26 -10.01
CA SER A 273 31.36 16.03 -11.04
C SER A 273 30.81 15.21 -12.22
N GLU A 274 31.40 15.36 -13.41
CA GLU A 274 30.98 14.60 -14.60
C GLU A 274 31.06 13.07 -14.37
N ARG A 275 32.05 12.62 -13.61
CA ARG A 275 32.21 11.21 -13.23
C ARG A 275 31.08 10.72 -12.34
N GLU A 276 30.72 11.47 -11.30
CA GLU A 276 29.60 11.10 -10.43
C GLU A 276 28.28 11.07 -11.22
N ARG A 277 28.09 12.02 -12.15
CA ARG A 277 26.92 12.05 -13.02
C ARG A 277 26.83 10.79 -13.87
N LEU A 278 27.96 10.38 -14.44
CA LEU A 278 28.05 9.15 -15.22
C LEU A 278 27.76 7.91 -14.35
N ASP A 279 28.35 7.82 -13.15
CA ASP A 279 28.13 6.72 -12.22
C ASP A 279 26.65 6.60 -11.80
N ARG A 280 25.97 7.73 -11.53
CA ARG A 280 24.53 7.74 -11.25
C ARG A 280 23.69 7.26 -12.44
N VAL A 281 24.02 7.71 -13.66
CA VAL A 281 23.34 7.26 -14.88
C VAL A 281 23.55 5.77 -15.10
N LEU A 282 24.77 5.26 -14.90
CA LEU A 282 25.08 3.84 -15.02
C LEU A 282 24.34 3.00 -13.98
N ALA A 283 24.27 3.46 -12.72
CA ALA A 283 23.50 2.80 -11.68
C ALA A 283 22.00 2.78 -12.01
N ALA A 284 21.44 3.88 -12.51
CA ALA A 284 20.04 3.95 -12.93
C ALA A 284 19.75 3.01 -14.12
N LEU A 285 20.65 2.92 -15.10
CA LEU A 285 20.53 1.97 -16.20
C LEU A 285 20.60 0.51 -15.74
N ALA A 286 21.45 0.21 -14.75
CA ALA A 286 21.53 -1.13 -14.15
C ALA A 286 20.22 -1.51 -13.43
N ASP A 287 19.65 -0.58 -12.64
CA ASP A 287 18.38 -0.80 -11.95
C ASP A 287 17.21 -0.95 -12.94
N GLN A 288 17.18 -0.11 -13.98
CA GLN A 288 16.21 -0.24 -15.07
C GLN A 288 16.33 -1.60 -15.76
N ARG A 289 17.54 -2.10 -16.01
CA ARG A 289 17.77 -3.43 -16.58
C ARG A 289 17.25 -4.54 -15.67
N LEU A 290 17.43 -4.44 -14.35
CA LEU A 290 16.89 -5.40 -13.39
C LEU A 290 15.36 -5.39 -13.38
N CYS A 291 14.74 -4.20 -13.35
CA CYS A 291 13.29 -4.05 -13.43
C CYS A 291 12.71 -4.65 -14.72
N MET A 292 13.35 -4.38 -15.86
CA MET A 292 12.95 -4.96 -17.15
C MET A 292 13.10 -6.49 -17.17
N GLY A 293 14.14 -7.03 -16.53
CA GLY A 293 14.32 -8.47 -16.37
C GLY A 293 13.20 -9.11 -15.54
N ALA A 294 12.83 -8.49 -14.41
CA ALA A 294 11.74 -8.95 -13.57
C ALA A 294 10.39 -8.91 -14.29
N LEU A 295 10.10 -7.83 -15.03
CA LEU A 295 8.88 -7.71 -15.83
C LEU A 295 8.81 -8.78 -16.92
N THR A 296 9.93 -9.04 -17.60
CA THR A 296 10.02 -10.09 -18.63
C THR A 296 9.75 -11.47 -18.05
N ALA A 297 10.32 -11.79 -16.88
CA ALA A 297 10.07 -13.05 -16.18
C ALA A 297 8.60 -13.18 -15.75
N GLN A 298 7.99 -12.09 -15.28
CA GLN A 298 6.57 -12.07 -14.92
C GLN A 298 5.67 -12.35 -16.14
N TYR A 299 5.94 -11.72 -17.28
CA TYR A 299 5.19 -11.98 -18.52
C TYR A 299 5.36 -13.42 -19.02
N ALA A 300 6.57 -13.97 -18.96
CA ALA A 300 6.82 -15.37 -19.30
C ALA A 300 6.02 -16.32 -18.41
N GLY A 301 5.98 -16.06 -17.10
CA GLY A 301 5.18 -16.83 -16.14
C GLY A 301 3.67 -16.75 -16.41
N GLN A 302 3.15 -15.57 -16.73
CA GLN A 302 1.74 -15.40 -17.10
C GLN A 302 1.38 -16.17 -18.38
N ARG A 303 2.25 -16.13 -19.38
CA ARG A 303 2.05 -16.87 -20.64
C ARG A 303 2.03 -18.38 -20.41
N ALA A 304 2.98 -18.90 -19.64
CA ALA A 304 3.01 -20.33 -19.28
C ALA A 304 1.75 -20.77 -18.51
N LEU A 305 1.22 -19.91 -17.62
CA LEU A 305 -0.02 -20.17 -16.92
C LEU A 305 -1.25 -20.15 -17.85
N ALA A 306 -1.26 -19.27 -18.84
CA ALA A 306 -2.32 -19.23 -19.84
C ALA A 306 -2.31 -20.48 -20.74
N ASP A 307 -1.12 -20.92 -21.17
CA ASP A 307 -0.96 -22.12 -22.00
C ASP A 307 -1.37 -23.39 -21.25
N THR A 308 -1.00 -23.52 -19.97
CA THR A 308 -1.44 -24.64 -19.12
C THR A 308 -2.95 -24.64 -18.86
N ARG A 309 -3.56 -23.48 -18.62
CA ARG A 309 -5.04 -23.37 -18.51
C ARG A 309 -5.75 -23.76 -19.79
N LYS A 310 -5.21 -23.37 -20.94
CA LYS A 310 -5.77 -23.73 -22.25
C LYS A 310 -5.71 -25.25 -22.46
N ALA A 311 -4.56 -25.87 -22.18
CA ALA A 311 -4.41 -27.32 -22.28
C ALA A 311 -5.41 -28.06 -21.36
N ALA A 312 -5.54 -27.63 -20.11
CA ALA A 312 -6.50 -28.22 -19.17
C ALA A 312 -7.97 -28.06 -19.63
N LEU A 313 -8.31 -26.93 -20.27
CA LEU A 313 -9.63 -26.71 -20.84
C LEU A 313 -9.90 -27.64 -22.03
N ASP A 314 -8.92 -27.81 -22.92
CA ASP A 314 -9.03 -28.70 -24.07
C ASP A 314 -9.21 -30.16 -23.64
N ASP A 315 -8.47 -30.60 -22.61
CA ASP A 315 -8.62 -31.93 -22.01
C ASP A 315 -10.01 -32.13 -21.37
N ALA A 316 -10.50 -31.14 -20.62
CA ALA A 316 -11.83 -31.19 -20.03
C ALA A 316 -12.94 -31.25 -21.08
N LEU A 317 -12.81 -30.49 -22.17
CA LEU A 317 -13.75 -30.49 -23.29
C LEU A 317 -13.77 -31.86 -23.99
N LYS A 318 -12.60 -32.49 -24.14
CA LYS A 318 -12.48 -33.84 -24.70
C LYS A 318 -13.17 -34.87 -23.80
N ALA A 319 -12.91 -34.84 -22.50
CA ALA A 319 -13.53 -35.75 -21.54
C ALA A 319 -15.07 -35.59 -21.51
N ALA A 320 -15.58 -34.36 -21.64
CA ALA A 320 -17.02 -34.09 -21.72
C ALA A 320 -17.66 -34.70 -22.97
N ARG A 321 -17.02 -34.58 -24.15
CA ARG A 321 -17.50 -35.22 -25.38
C ARG A 321 -17.52 -36.74 -25.27
N GLU A 322 -16.47 -37.33 -24.71
CA GLU A 322 -16.41 -38.77 -24.48
C GLU A 322 -17.47 -39.26 -23.48
N ALA A 323 -17.88 -38.42 -22.52
CA ALA A 323 -18.99 -38.73 -21.62
C ALA A 323 -20.35 -38.66 -22.35
N GLU A 324 -20.56 -37.63 -23.17
CA GLU A 324 -21.79 -37.48 -23.98
C GLU A 324 -21.95 -38.65 -24.97
N ASP A 325 -20.87 -39.08 -25.63
CA ASP A 325 -20.90 -40.24 -26.54
C ASP A 325 -21.23 -41.55 -25.79
N ARG A 326 -20.70 -41.73 -24.57
CA ARG A 326 -21.04 -42.86 -23.70
C ARG A 326 -22.51 -42.83 -23.29
N GLU A 327 -23.03 -41.66 -22.95
CA GLU A 327 -24.45 -41.48 -22.61
C GLU A 327 -25.35 -41.79 -23.81
N ARG A 328 -25.04 -41.26 -25.00
CA ARG A 328 -25.77 -41.58 -26.24
C ARG A 328 -25.77 -43.07 -26.55
N ALA A 329 -24.62 -43.74 -26.40
CA ALA A 329 -24.52 -45.18 -26.59
C ALA A 329 -25.39 -45.95 -25.58
N ALA A 330 -25.41 -45.54 -24.32
CA ALA A 330 -26.26 -46.14 -23.29
C ALA A 330 -27.76 -45.92 -23.58
N VAL A 331 -28.15 -44.72 -24.04
CA VAL A 331 -29.53 -44.42 -24.45
C VAL A 331 -29.96 -45.28 -25.64
N GLU A 332 -29.09 -45.46 -26.63
CA GLU A 332 -29.40 -46.29 -27.80
C GLU A 332 -29.52 -47.78 -27.42
N GLN A 333 -28.67 -48.27 -26.52
CA GLN A 333 -28.80 -49.61 -25.94
C GLN A 333 -30.12 -49.78 -25.17
N LEU A 334 -30.54 -48.78 -24.38
CA LEU A 334 -31.81 -48.81 -23.69
C LEU A 334 -33.01 -48.84 -24.66
N ARG A 335 -32.94 -48.10 -25.78
CA ARG A 335 -33.96 -48.15 -26.83
C ARG A 335 -34.06 -49.53 -27.48
N ASP A 336 -32.93 -50.14 -27.85
CA ASP A 336 -32.92 -51.50 -28.42
C ASP A 336 -33.49 -52.52 -27.43
N VAL A 337 -33.13 -52.43 -26.14
CA VAL A 337 -33.72 -53.25 -25.08
C VAL A 337 -35.23 -53.02 -24.96
N GLN A 338 -35.70 -51.77 -25.03
CA GLN A 338 -37.13 -51.44 -25.03
C GLN A 338 -37.86 -52.00 -26.24
N THR A 339 -37.29 -51.90 -27.45
CA THR A 339 -37.89 -52.46 -28.68
C THR A 339 -37.99 -53.98 -28.61
N ARG A 340 -36.95 -54.66 -28.10
CA ARG A 340 -36.97 -56.12 -27.89
C ARG A 340 -38.02 -56.52 -26.86
N LEU A 341 -38.14 -55.78 -25.75
CA LEU A 341 -39.18 -56.00 -24.73
C LEU A 341 -40.59 -55.76 -25.26
N ALA A 342 -40.80 -54.75 -26.11
CA ALA A 342 -42.07 -54.46 -26.75
C ALA A 342 -42.48 -55.58 -27.72
N ALA A 343 -41.56 -56.10 -28.52
CA ALA A 343 -41.79 -57.25 -29.41
C ALA A 343 -42.11 -58.54 -28.64
N LEU A 344 -41.44 -58.77 -27.50
CA LEU A 344 -41.76 -59.87 -26.58
C LEU A 344 -43.15 -59.70 -25.94
N ALA A 345 -43.54 -58.47 -25.60
CA ALA A 345 -44.84 -58.16 -25.03
C ALA A 345 -46.02 -58.26 -26.03
N GLU A 346 -45.79 -58.05 -27.32
CA GLU A 346 -46.81 -58.36 -28.35
C GLU A 346 -47.12 -59.87 -28.42
N SER A 347 -46.21 -60.74 -27.96
CA SER A 347 -46.39 -62.20 -27.99
C SER A 347 -46.95 -62.80 -26.70
N VAL A 348 -47.06 -62.04 -25.60
CA VAL A 348 -47.51 -62.53 -24.29
C VAL A 348 -48.46 -61.54 -23.62
N GLY A 349 -49.68 -61.98 -23.34
CA GLY A 349 -50.65 -61.20 -22.57
C GLY A 349 -50.18 -60.88 -21.14
N SER A 350 -50.08 -59.57 -20.86
CA SER A 350 -50.32 -58.83 -19.62
C SER A 350 -49.53 -59.12 -18.33
N GLY A 351 -49.07 -58.03 -17.68
CA GLY A 351 -48.53 -57.99 -16.31
C GLY A 351 -47.07 -57.52 -16.25
N ALA A 352 -46.14 -58.34 -16.73
CA ALA A 352 -44.70 -58.11 -16.57
C ALA A 352 -44.16 -56.88 -17.33
N LEU A 353 -44.69 -56.57 -18.52
CA LEU A 353 -44.32 -55.37 -19.28
C LEU A 353 -44.74 -54.09 -18.54
N LEU A 354 -45.94 -54.07 -17.95
CA LEU A 354 -46.44 -52.93 -17.17
C LEU A 354 -45.57 -52.69 -15.92
N VAL A 355 -45.09 -53.76 -15.29
CA VAL A 355 -44.15 -53.67 -14.16
C VAL A 355 -42.77 -53.18 -14.62
N ALA A 356 -42.27 -53.65 -15.76
CA ALA A 356 -40.98 -53.22 -16.29
C ALA A 356 -40.98 -51.75 -16.76
N VAL A 357 -42.07 -51.29 -17.39
CA VAL A 357 -42.26 -49.89 -17.78
C VAL A 357 -42.36 -49.01 -16.54
N ARG A 358 -43.14 -49.41 -15.52
CA ARG A 358 -43.19 -48.69 -14.23
C ARG A 358 -41.82 -48.61 -13.56
N ALA A 359 -41.09 -49.72 -13.49
CA ALA A 359 -39.75 -49.73 -12.90
C ALA A 359 -38.74 -48.89 -13.70
N ALA A 360 -38.92 -48.74 -15.02
CA ALA A 360 -38.11 -47.87 -15.85
C ALA A 360 -38.46 -46.38 -15.66
N ASP A 361 -39.75 -46.06 -15.55
CA ASP A 361 -40.20 -44.70 -15.21
C ASP A 361 -39.75 -44.31 -13.80
N GLU A 362 -39.86 -45.19 -12.80
CA GLU A 362 -39.36 -44.96 -11.44
C GLU A 362 -37.85 -44.72 -11.39
N ARG A 363 -37.06 -45.52 -12.13
CA ARG A 363 -35.60 -45.30 -12.25
C ARG A 363 -35.26 -43.98 -12.93
N ARG A 364 -36.05 -43.57 -13.93
CA ARG A 364 -35.85 -42.28 -14.59
C ARG A 364 -36.22 -41.12 -13.68
N GLU A 365 -37.34 -41.21 -12.96
CA GLU A 365 -37.77 -40.21 -11.98
C GLU A 365 -36.71 -40.04 -10.87
N ALA A 366 -36.13 -41.14 -10.37
CA ALA A 366 -35.01 -41.08 -9.42
C ALA A 366 -33.78 -40.38 -10.02
N SER A 367 -33.43 -40.67 -11.27
CA SER A 367 -32.31 -40.00 -11.96
C SER A 367 -32.58 -38.51 -12.20
N GLU A 368 -33.82 -38.11 -12.48
CA GLU A 368 -34.21 -36.70 -12.63
C GLU A 368 -34.09 -35.97 -11.28
N GLN A 369 -34.50 -36.61 -10.18
CA GLN A 369 -34.32 -36.08 -8.83
C GLN A 369 -32.84 -35.92 -8.45
N ASP A 370 -31.99 -36.88 -8.79
CA ASP A 370 -30.55 -36.81 -8.53
C ASP A 370 -29.89 -35.65 -9.29
N VAL A 371 -30.27 -35.42 -10.56
CA VAL A 371 -29.78 -34.29 -11.36
C VAL A 371 -30.24 -32.96 -10.78
N GLU A 372 -31.50 -32.85 -10.37
CA GLU A 372 -32.01 -31.62 -9.76
C GLU A 372 -31.34 -31.34 -8.40
N ALA A 373 -31.12 -32.36 -7.57
CA ALA A 373 -30.37 -32.23 -6.32
C ALA A 373 -28.92 -31.78 -6.56
N ALA A 374 -28.27 -32.26 -7.62
CA ALA A 374 -26.94 -31.81 -8.02
C ALA A 374 -26.95 -30.35 -8.52
N GLU A 375 -27.95 -29.95 -9.31
CA GLU A 375 -28.11 -28.55 -9.75
C GLU A 375 -28.38 -27.61 -8.56
N GLU A 376 -29.13 -28.05 -7.54
CA GLU A 376 -29.36 -27.30 -6.29
C GLU A 376 -28.08 -27.13 -5.47
N LEU A 377 -27.26 -28.18 -5.35
CA LEU A 377 -25.96 -28.08 -4.69
C LEU A 377 -25.04 -27.08 -5.41
N LEU A 378 -25.03 -27.12 -6.75
CA LEU A 378 -24.26 -26.18 -7.55
C LEU A 378 -24.76 -24.74 -7.39
N ASP A 379 -26.07 -24.54 -7.27
CA ASP A 379 -26.66 -23.22 -6.96
C ASP A 379 -26.18 -22.70 -5.60
N ALA A 380 -26.28 -23.52 -4.56
CA ALA A 380 -25.82 -23.16 -3.22
C ALA A 380 -24.32 -22.82 -3.18
N GLN A 381 -23.50 -23.59 -3.90
CA GLN A 381 -22.07 -23.30 -4.05
C GLN A 381 -21.81 -22.02 -4.83
N THR A 382 -22.57 -21.78 -5.91
CA THR A 382 -22.46 -20.57 -6.72
C THR A 382 -22.81 -19.33 -5.88
N GLU A 383 -23.89 -19.38 -5.11
CA GLU A 383 -24.28 -18.33 -4.18
C GLU A 383 -23.19 -18.04 -3.14
N GLU A 384 -22.61 -19.07 -2.52
CA GLU A 384 -21.56 -18.89 -1.51
C GLU A 384 -20.26 -18.33 -2.11
N ILE A 385 -19.84 -18.80 -3.28
CA ILE A 385 -18.67 -18.24 -4.01
C ILE A 385 -18.88 -16.75 -4.28
N LEU A 386 -20.08 -16.37 -4.72
CA LEU A 386 -20.41 -14.97 -5.04
C LEU A 386 -20.46 -14.12 -3.77
N ARG A 387 -21.00 -14.64 -2.67
CA ARG A 387 -20.98 -14.01 -1.35
C ARG A 387 -19.55 -13.75 -0.86
N LEU A 388 -18.67 -14.76 -0.95
CA LEU A 388 -17.26 -14.63 -0.54
C LEU A 388 -16.49 -13.64 -1.42
N ARG A 389 -16.74 -13.64 -2.74
CA ARG A 389 -16.14 -12.64 -3.65
C ARG A 389 -16.54 -11.22 -3.26
N ALA A 390 -17.82 -10.98 -2.98
CA ALA A 390 -18.30 -9.67 -2.53
C ALA A 390 -17.61 -9.19 -1.24
N GLN A 391 -17.41 -10.11 -0.27
CA GLN A 391 -16.68 -9.81 0.97
C GLN A 391 -15.21 -9.47 0.73
N LEU A 392 -14.55 -10.16 -0.20
CA LEU A 392 -13.13 -9.93 -0.53
C LEU A 392 -12.91 -8.62 -1.31
N THR A 393 -13.88 -8.17 -2.09
CA THR A 393 -13.83 -6.87 -2.80
C THR A 393 -14.21 -5.67 -1.92
N ALA A 394 -14.70 -5.89 -0.69
CA ALA A 394 -15.02 -4.81 0.22
C ALA A 394 -13.72 -4.20 0.82
N THR A 395 -13.35 -3.00 0.38
CA THR A 395 -12.29 -2.19 0.99
C THR A 395 -12.59 -1.94 2.49
N PRO A 396 -11.61 -1.85 3.42
CA PRO A 396 -11.83 -1.88 4.88
C PRO A 396 -12.64 -0.73 5.50
N HIS A 397 -13.22 0.18 4.71
CA HIS A 397 -13.91 1.38 5.18
C HIS A 397 -15.31 1.61 4.60
N ARG A 398 -15.97 0.57 4.07
CA ARG A 398 -17.43 0.62 3.86
C ARG A 398 -18.10 -0.31 4.88
N VAL A 399 -18.85 0.27 5.81
CA VAL A 399 -19.77 -0.51 6.66
C VAL A 399 -20.68 -1.28 5.70
N PRO A 400 -20.77 -2.62 5.79
CA PRO A 400 -21.73 -3.35 5.00
C PRO A 400 -23.11 -2.91 5.49
N VAL A 401 -23.88 -2.24 4.65
CA VAL A 401 -25.32 -2.14 4.88
C VAL A 401 -25.85 -3.55 4.66
N PRO A 402 -26.40 -4.23 5.68
CA PRO A 402 -27.19 -5.41 5.41
C PRO A 402 -28.48 -4.87 4.79
N ALA A 403 -28.55 -4.82 3.47
CA ALA A 403 -29.84 -4.89 2.83
C ALA A 403 -30.38 -6.27 3.23
N GLN A 404 -31.29 -6.31 4.21
CA GLN A 404 -32.12 -7.48 4.40
C GLN A 404 -32.73 -7.75 3.04
N ARG A 405 -32.28 -8.81 2.36
CA ARG A 405 -32.90 -9.23 1.10
C ARG A 405 -34.37 -9.45 1.40
N ALA A 406 -35.22 -8.95 0.52
CA ALA A 406 -36.64 -9.26 0.60
C ALA A 406 -36.79 -10.79 0.66
N PRO A 407 -37.64 -11.31 1.57
CA PRO A 407 -37.83 -12.75 1.68
C PRO A 407 -38.26 -13.30 0.31
N VAL A 408 -37.70 -14.45 -0.07
CA VAL A 408 -38.10 -15.13 -1.32
C VAL A 408 -39.61 -15.43 -1.20
N PRO A 409 -40.42 -15.04 -2.20
CA PRO A 409 -41.84 -15.35 -2.22
C PRO A 409 -42.12 -16.84 -2.05
N SER A 410 -43.22 -17.19 -1.39
CA SER A 410 -43.62 -18.58 -1.12
C SER A 410 -44.48 -19.19 -2.24
N GLY A 411 -44.98 -18.36 -3.17
CA GLY A 411 -45.84 -18.75 -4.28
C GLY A 411 -45.67 -17.84 -5.50
N TRP A 412 -46.20 -18.27 -6.65
CA TRP A 412 -46.08 -17.52 -7.91
C TRP A 412 -46.86 -16.20 -7.93
N GLU A 413 -48.04 -16.15 -7.31
CA GLU A 413 -48.84 -14.92 -7.20
C GLU A 413 -48.14 -13.87 -6.33
N GLU A 414 -47.60 -14.30 -5.20
CA GLU A 414 -46.79 -13.46 -4.32
C GLU A 414 -45.53 -12.97 -5.05
N LEU A 415 -44.87 -13.85 -5.81
CA LEU A 415 -43.72 -13.47 -6.64
C LEU A 415 -44.10 -12.41 -7.68
N ALA A 416 -45.21 -12.59 -8.39
CA ALA A 416 -45.65 -11.66 -9.42
C ALA A 416 -46.02 -10.28 -8.83
N ASP A 417 -46.71 -10.27 -7.69
CA ASP A 417 -47.09 -9.04 -7.00
C ASP A 417 -45.87 -8.32 -6.43
N GLN A 418 -45.01 -9.02 -5.69
CA GLN A 418 -43.80 -8.42 -5.13
C GLN A 418 -42.84 -7.92 -6.20
N ALA A 419 -42.67 -8.66 -7.31
CA ALA A 419 -41.79 -8.27 -8.40
C ALA A 419 -42.22 -6.93 -9.04
N ARG A 420 -43.54 -6.70 -9.18
CA ARG A 420 -44.10 -5.46 -9.74
C ARG A 420 -43.85 -4.25 -8.84
N HIS A 421 -43.74 -4.45 -7.52
CA HIS A 421 -43.57 -3.36 -6.55
C HIS A 421 -42.12 -3.14 -6.11
N SER A 422 -41.29 -4.20 -6.15
CA SER A 422 -39.94 -4.19 -5.57
C SER A 422 -38.84 -3.84 -6.57
N PHE A 423 -39.06 -4.07 -7.87
CA PHE A 423 -38.05 -3.86 -8.90
C PHE A 423 -38.35 -2.65 -9.77
N ALA A 424 -37.59 -1.57 -9.57
CA ALA A 424 -37.82 -0.30 -10.28
C ALA A 424 -37.41 -0.37 -11.77
N ARG A 425 -36.51 -1.28 -12.14
CA ARG A 425 -35.97 -1.39 -13.50
C ARG A 425 -36.51 -2.58 -14.28
N LEU A 426 -37.48 -3.30 -13.72
CA LEU A 426 -38.12 -4.45 -14.38
C LEU A 426 -39.60 -4.15 -14.67
N LEU A 427 -40.06 -4.58 -15.83
CA LEU A 427 -41.48 -4.58 -16.20
C LEU A 427 -41.95 -6.01 -16.44
N LEU A 428 -42.75 -6.54 -15.50
CA LEU A 428 -43.28 -7.89 -15.56
C LEU A 428 -44.67 -7.91 -16.22
N ALA A 429 -44.81 -8.68 -17.30
CA ALA A 429 -46.09 -8.94 -17.95
C ALA A 429 -47.06 -9.71 -17.03
N ASP A 430 -48.33 -9.81 -17.43
CA ASP A 430 -49.25 -10.74 -16.77
C ASP A 430 -48.84 -12.18 -17.10
N ILE A 431 -48.42 -12.91 -16.06
CA ILE A 431 -47.95 -14.30 -16.14
C ILE A 431 -48.98 -15.29 -15.58
N THR A 432 -50.17 -14.84 -15.18
CA THR A 432 -51.16 -15.64 -14.43
C THR A 432 -51.50 -16.97 -15.13
N GLU A 433 -51.73 -16.90 -16.45
CA GLU A 433 -52.02 -18.10 -17.24
C GLU A 433 -50.77 -18.93 -17.54
N THR A 434 -49.59 -18.31 -17.68
CA THR A 434 -48.36 -19.00 -18.08
C THR A 434 -47.72 -19.79 -16.95
N ILE A 435 -47.94 -19.38 -15.69
CA ILE A 435 -47.50 -20.11 -14.50
C ILE A 435 -48.44 -21.25 -14.10
N ARG A 436 -49.67 -21.29 -14.62
CA ARG A 436 -50.68 -22.30 -14.24
C ARG A 436 -50.19 -23.75 -14.39
N PRO A 437 -49.43 -24.13 -15.43
CA PRO A 437 -48.88 -25.49 -15.56
C PRO A 437 -47.74 -25.81 -14.58
N LEU A 438 -47.19 -24.82 -13.88
CA LEU A 438 -46.09 -24.99 -12.94
C LEU A 438 -46.56 -25.30 -11.52
N ARG A 439 -47.85 -25.07 -11.23
CA ARG A 439 -48.42 -25.19 -9.88
C ARG A 439 -48.55 -26.64 -9.43
N GLY A 440 -48.27 -26.89 -8.17
CA GLY A 440 -48.36 -28.22 -7.55
C GLY A 440 -47.25 -29.18 -7.98
N HIS A 441 -46.25 -28.69 -8.72
CA HIS A 441 -45.11 -29.49 -9.12
C HIS A 441 -44.15 -29.68 -7.93
N PRO A 442 -43.51 -30.86 -7.74
CA PRO A 442 -42.57 -31.08 -6.63
C PRO A 442 -41.43 -30.06 -6.56
N HIS A 443 -40.97 -29.57 -7.72
CA HIS A 443 -39.90 -28.55 -7.84
C HIS A 443 -40.40 -27.09 -7.86
N GLU A 444 -41.68 -26.84 -7.63
CA GLU A 444 -42.25 -25.49 -7.62
C GLU A 444 -41.51 -24.51 -6.67
N PRO A 445 -41.16 -24.88 -5.41
CA PRO A 445 -40.41 -23.98 -4.53
C PRO A 445 -39.02 -23.61 -5.06
N VAL A 446 -38.38 -24.54 -5.78
CA VAL A 446 -37.06 -24.34 -6.39
C VAL A 446 -37.16 -23.36 -7.56
N TRP A 447 -38.18 -23.53 -8.39
CA TRP A 447 -38.42 -22.66 -9.53
C TRP A 447 -38.80 -21.24 -9.11
N ILE A 448 -39.58 -21.07 -8.04
CA ILE A 448 -39.90 -19.76 -7.46
C ILE A 448 -38.61 -19.06 -6.99
N ARG A 449 -37.76 -19.77 -6.25
CA ARG A 449 -36.46 -19.24 -5.79
C ARG A 449 -35.55 -18.84 -6.95
N ARG A 450 -35.36 -19.72 -7.92
CA ARG A 450 -34.52 -19.44 -9.12
C ARG A 450 -35.07 -18.28 -9.94
N THR A 451 -36.39 -18.17 -10.06
CA THR A 451 -37.03 -17.03 -10.73
C THR A 451 -36.76 -15.74 -9.98
N TRP A 452 -36.95 -15.69 -8.66
CA TRP A 452 -36.69 -14.51 -7.85
C TRP A 452 -35.24 -14.03 -7.95
N GLN A 453 -34.28 -14.96 -7.83
CA GLN A 453 -32.85 -14.70 -7.99
C GLN A 453 -32.49 -14.16 -9.38
N THR A 454 -33.21 -14.66 -10.41
CA THR A 454 -33.07 -14.13 -11.77
C THR A 454 -33.52 -12.68 -11.82
N LEU A 455 -34.67 -12.33 -11.24
CA LEU A 455 -35.15 -10.95 -11.17
C LEU A 455 -34.18 -10.02 -10.43
N GLU A 456 -33.68 -10.43 -9.26
CA GLU A 456 -32.68 -9.67 -8.49
C GLU A 456 -31.40 -9.41 -9.31
N THR A 457 -30.96 -10.41 -10.08
CA THR A 457 -29.79 -10.29 -10.96
C THR A 457 -30.06 -9.31 -12.10
N LEU A 458 -31.25 -9.37 -12.71
CA LEU A 458 -31.65 -8.46 -13.80
C LEU A 458 -31.76 -7.01 -13.31
N GLU A 459 -32.32 -6.77 -12.12
CA GLU A 459 -32.38 -5.46 -11.49
C GLU A 459 -30.97 -4.89 -11.25
N SER A 460 -30.06 -5.73 -10.75
CA SER A 460 -28.65 -5.36 -10.48
C SER A 460 -27.89 -5.07 -11.77
N TYR A 461 -28.14 -5.86 -12.83
CA TYR A 461 -27.60 -5.62 -14.17
C TYR A 461 -28.06 -4.27 -14.73
N ALA A 462 -29.37 -4.01 -14.70
CA ALA A 462 -29.94 -2.76 -15.20
C ALA A 462 -29.38 -1.54 -14.42
N ALA A 463 -29.22 -1.67 -13.10
CA ALA A 463 -28.59 -0.64 -12.27
C ALA A 463 -27.13 -0.37 -12.67
N ALA A 464 -26.33 -1.43 -12.76
CA ALA A 464 -24.91 -1.32 -13.11
C ALA A 464 -24.70 -0.78 -14.52
N LYS A 465 -25.55 -1.16 -15.47
CA LYS A 465 -25.50 -0.65 -16.85
C LYS A 465 -25.91 0.82 -16.93
N ALA A 466 -26.86 1.27 -16.11
CA ALA A 466 -27.19 2.68 -16.01
C ALA A 466 -26.04 3.50 -15.39
N GLU A 467 -25.34 2.95 -14.40
CA GLU A 467 -24.21 3.61 -13.74
C GLU A 467 -22.95 3.69 -14.62
N HIS A 468 -22.57 2.58 -15.26
CA HIS A 468 -21.30 2.45 -15.97
C HIS A 468 -21.41 2.58 -17.49
N GLY A 469 -22.64 2.57 -18.02
CA GLY A 469 -22.95 2.74 -19.43
C GLY A 469 -22.77 1.49 -20.30
N PRO A 470 -23.34 1.52 -21.51
CA PRO A 470 -23.41 0.36 -22.41
C PRO A 470 -22.08 -0.03 -23.05
N ARG A 471 -21.05 0.85 -23.00
CA ARG A 471 -19.72 0.50 -23.50
C ARG A 471 -19.05 -0.56 -22.63
N LEU A 472 -19.24 -0.47 -21.31
CA LEU A 472 -18.68 -1.43 -20.36
C LEU A 472 -19.60 -2.66 -20.21
N LEU A 473 -20.90 -2.42 -20.17
CA LEU A 473 -21.92 -3.44 -19.99
C LEU A 473 -22.87 -3.48 -21.20
N PRO A 474 -22.45 -4.03 -22.35
CA PRO A 474 -23.26 -3.99 -23.58
C PRO A 474 -24.52 -4.87 -23.52
N HIS A 475 -24.47 -6.01 -22.81
CA HIS A 475 -25.56 -6.97 -22.71
C HIS A 475 -25.44 -7.80 -21.41
N LEU A 476 -26.51 -8.51 -21.01
CA LEU A 476 -26.55 -9.30 -19.77
C LEU A 476 -25.40 -10.31 -19.67
N ALA A 477 -25.07 -11.00 -20.77
CA ALA A 477 -23.94 -11.95 -20.77
C ALA A 477 -22.58 -11.30 -20.43
N ALA A 478 -22.38 -10.01 -20.69
CA ALA A 478 -21.16 -9.30 -20.29
C ALA A 478 -21.17 -9.03 -18.78
N TYR A 479 -22.32 -8.65 -18.24
CA TYR A 479 -22.50 -8.49 -16.80
C TYR A 479 -22.28 -9.80 -16.03
N LEU A 480 -22.80 -10.93 -16.51
CA LEU A 480 -22.60 -12.23 -15.86
C LEU A 480 -21.13 -12.69 -15.80
N ARG A 481 -20.26 -12.12 -16.63
CA ARG A 481 -18.80 -12.37 -16.62
C ARG A 481 -18.00 -11.28 -15.91
N TRP A 482 -18.67 -10.22 -15.47
CA TRP A 482 -18.02 -9.06 -14.87
C TRP A 482 -17.66 -9.35 -13.41
N PRO A 483 -16.40 -9.12 -12.97
CA PRO A 483 -15.96 -9.51 -11.62
C PRO A 483 -16.74 -8.86 -10.47
N ALA A 484 -17.34 -7.69 -10.69
CA ALA A 484 -18.11 -6.94 -9.71
C ALA A 484 -19.62 -7.22 -9.78
N ALA A 485 -20.06 -8.17 -10.61
CA ALA A 485 -21.47 -8.46 -10.79
C ALA A 485 -22.11 -9.11 -9.56
N ALA A 486 -23.29 -8.60 -9.17
CA ALA A 486 -24.13 -9.17 -8.14
C ALA A 486 -25.07 -10.21 -8.76
N THR A 487 -24.50 -11.30 -9.27
CA THR A 487 -25.28 -12.40 -9.88
C THR A 487 -25.76 -13.38 -8.82
N LEU A 488 -26.91 -14.04 -9.04
CA LEU A 488 -27.43 -15.09 -8.15
C LEU A 488 -27.71 -16.40 -8.88
N PHE A 489 -27.25 -16.54 -10.12
CA PHE A 489 -27.32 -17.79 -10.87
C PHE A 489 -26.11 -17.91 -11.83
N PRO A 490 -25.70 -19.13 -12.21
CA PRO A 490 -24.55 -19.34 -13.10
C PRO A 490 -24.86 -18.92 -14.54
N ALA A 491 -23.86 -18.35 -15.23
CA ALA A 491 -24.00 -17.87 -16.61
C ALA A 491 -24.48 -18.94 -17.61
N THR A 492 -24.31 -20.22 -17.29
CA THR A 492 -24.79 -21.36 -18.10
C THR A 492 -26.32 -21.46 -18.19
N ARG A 493 -27.08 -20.80 -17.32
CA ARG A 493 -28.55 -20.71 -17.41
C ARG A 493 -29.04 -19.63 -18.35
N HIS A 494 -28.19 -18.67 -18.68
CA HIS A 494 -28.52 -17.58 -19.59
C HIS A 494 -28.29 -18.00 -21.04
N ALA A 495 -29.32 -17.88 -21.86
CA ALA A 495 -29.23 -17.99 -23.30
C ALA A 495 -29.36 -16.60 -23.91
N PRO A 496 -28.28 -16.03 -24.50
CA PRO A 496 -28.29 -14.68 -25.07
C PRO A 496 -29.14 -14.57 -26.35
N GLY A 497 -29.63 -15.68 -26.88
CA GLY A 497 -30.53 -15.77 -28.02
C GLY A 497 -30.93 -17.22 -28.28
N GLU A 498 -31.91 -17.41 -29.17
CA GLU A 498 -32.35 -18.75 -29.56
C GLU A 498 -31.40 -19.37 -30.61
N SER A 499 -31.29 -20.70 -30.65
CA SER A 499 -30.40 -21.37 -31.62
C SER A 499 -30.78 -21.09 -33.08
N GLU A 500 -29.79 -20.96 -33.97
CA GLU A 500 -29.99 -20.73 -35.42
C GLU A 500 -30.91 -21.77 -36.07
N ARG A 501 -30.90 -23.02 -35.60
CA ARG A 501 -31.79 -24.10 -36.06
C ARG A 501 -33.26 -23.88 -35.69
N LEU A 502 -33.55 -23.32 -34.51
CA LEU A 502 -34.91 -23.00 -34.05
C LEU A 502 -35.45 -21.74 -34.74
N MET A 503 -34.58 -20.80 -35.10
CA MET A 503 -34.92 -19.58 -35.84
C MET A 503 -35.27 -19.81 -37.33
N ALA A 504 -34.97 -21.00 -37.87
CA ALA A 504 -35.22 -21.35 -39.28
C ALA A 504 -36.69 -21.71 -39.61
N SER A 505 -37.56 -21.85 -38.59
CA SER A 505 -38.96 -22.23 -38.76
C SER A 505 -39.90 -21.20 -38.12
N ALA A 506 -41.04 -20.91 -38.77
CA ALA A 506 -41.94 -19.83 -38.36
C ALA A 506 -42.59 -20.06 -36.98
N ARG A 507 -43.01 -21.29 -36.69
CA ARG A 507 -43.80 -21.64 -35.50
C ARG A 507 -43.05 -21.46 -34.16
N PRO A 508 -41.79 -21.92 -33.99
CA PRO A 508 -41.00 -21.62 -32.78
C PRO A 508 -40.67 -20.13 -32.64
N ARG A 509 -40.44 -19.43 -33.76
CA ARG A 509 -40.15 -17.99 -33.75
C ARG A 509 -41.37 -17.16 -33.31
N GLU A 510 -42.56 -17.49 -33.79
CA GLU A 510 -43.82 -16.83 -33.44
C GLU A 510 -44.16 -16.96 -31.95
N ALA A 511 -43.88 -18.12 -31.34
CA ALA A 511 -44.13 -18.36 -29.91
C ALA A 511 -43.33 -17.43 -28.96
N ARG A 512 -42.31 -16.74 -29.48
CA ARG A 512 -41.43 -15.84 -28.71
C ARG A 512 -41.73 -14.35 -28.95
N TYR A 513 -42.83 -14.04 -29.62
CA TYR A 513 -43.37 -12.68 -29.68
C TYR A 513 -44.34 -12.47 -28.53
N PHE A 514 -44.04 -11.52 -27.66
CA PHE A 514 -44.87 -11.20 -26.51
C PHE A 514 -45.44 -9.79 -26.64
N PRO A 515 -46.68 -9.56 -26.17
CA PRO A 515 -47.30 -8.25 -26.19
C PRO A 515 -46.52 -7.28 -25.28
N VAL A 516 -46.28 -6.08 -25.79
CA VAL A 516 -45.69 -4.97 -25.01
C VAL A 516 -46.43 -3.68 -25.34
N PRO A 517 -46.61 -2.76 -24.38
CA PRO A 517 -47.12 -1.42 -24.66
C PRO A 517 -46.44 -0.77 -25.87
N ARG A 518 -47.21 -0.03 -26.69
CA ARG A 518 -46.68 0.66 -27.89
C ARG A 518 -45.62 1.72 -27.57
N THR A 519 -45.54 2.15 -26.32
CA THR A 519 -44.49 3.02 -25.79
C THR A 519 -43.12 2.33 -25.73
N ILE A 520 -43.10 1.00 -25.68
CA ILE A 520 -41.89 0.15 -25.64
C ILE A 520 -41.49 -0.26 -27.05
N HIS A 521 -42.45 -0.82 -27.83
CA HIS A 521 -42.21 -1.21 -29.21
C HIS A 521 -43.39 -0.81 -30.12
N PRO A 522 -43.17 -0.12 -31.27
CA PRO A 522 -44.25 0.41 -32.10
C PRO A 522 -45.29 -0.63 -32.57
N ALA A 523 -44.86 -1.89 -32.76
CA ALA A 523 -45.72 -2.98 -33.21
C ALA A 523 -46.68 -3.52 -32.12
N GLY A 524 -46.54 -3.08 -30.86
CA GLY A 524 -47.32 -3.62 -29.73
C GLY A 524 -46.92 -5.03 -29.29
N GLN A 525 -45.85 -5.56 -29.86
CA GLN A 525 -45.23 -6.84 -29.54
C GLN A 525 -43.74 -6.79 -29.85
N VAL A 526 -42.94 -7.58 -29.16
CA VAL A 526 -41.49 -7.69 -29.36
C VAL A 526 -41.04 -9.14 -29.30
N PHE A 527 -40.00 -9.46 -30.07
CA PHE A 527 -39.36 -10.77 -30.04
C PHE A 527 -38.45 -10.87 -28.82
N MET A 528 -38.65 -11.89 -27.97
CA MET A 528 -37.85 -12.15 -26.77
C MET A 528 -37.13 -13.50 -26.86
N GLY A 529 -36.07 -13.55 -27.67
CA GLY A 529 -35.22 -14.74 -27.82
C GLY A 529 -34.22 -14.93 -26.68
N GLU A 530 -33.90 -13.86 -25.95
CA GLU A 530 -33.06 -13.93 -24.75
C GLU A 530 -33.87 -14.50 -23.58
N HIS A 531 -33.31 -15.51 -22.91
CA HIS A 531 -34.03 -16.20 -21.85
C HIS A 531 -33.11 -16.83 -20.80
N VAL A 532 -33.70 -17.13 -19.65
CA VAL A 532 -33.04 -17.82 -18.53
C VAL A 532 -33.76 -19.14 -18.27
N ARG A 533 -32.99 -20.23 -18.21
CA ARG A 533 -33.48 -21.55 -17.81
C ARG A 533 -33.73 -21.57 -16.31
N ILE A 534 -34.99 -21.74 -15.89
CA ILE A 534 -35.41 -21.82 -14.49
C ILE A 534 -35.45 -23.27 -14.00
N GLY A 535 -35.84 -24.20 -14.87
CA GLY A 535 -35.78 -25.64 -14.60
C GLY A 535 -35.28 -26.42 -15.80
N SER A 536 -34.89 -27.67 -15.57
CA SER A 536 -34.36 -28.58 -16.57
C SER A 536 -35.15 -29.90 -16.61
N GLY A 537 -34.83 -30.82 -17.53
CA GLY A 537 -35.48 -32.12 -17.62
C GLY A 537 -36.85 -32.12 -18.34
N ARG A 538 -37.79 -32.93 -17.86
CA ARG A 538 -39.11 -33.12 -18.49
C ARG A 538 -39.93 -31.82 -18.43
N PRO A 539 -40.79 -31.54 -19.44
CA PRO A 539 -41.78 -30.48 -19.33
C PRO A 539 -42.52 -30.54 -17.98
N PRO A 540 -42.66 -29.42 -17.27
CA PRO A 540 -42.76 -28.09 -17.87
C PRO A 540 -41.44 -27.35 -18.10
N ALA A 541 -40.30 -27.76 -17.52
CA ALA A 541 -38.96 -27.17 -17.75
C ALA A 541 -38.96 -25.62 -17.89
N PRO A 542 -39.32 -24.90 -16.82
CA PRO A 542 -39.70 -23.49 -16.93
C PRO A 542 -38.57 -22.58 -17.42
N ARG A 543 -38.97 -21.53 -18.15
CA ARG A 543 -38.08 -20.51 -18.73
C ARG A 543 -38.64 -19.11 -18.45
N LEU A 544 -37.74 -18.14 -18.30
CA LEU A 544 -38.06 -16.72 -18.25
C LEU A 544 -37.54 -16.06 -19.54
N HIS A 545 -38.41 -15.43 -20.32
CA HIS A 545 -38.03 -14.67 -21.52
C HIS A 545 -38.05 -13.17 -21.26
N LEU A 546 -37.05 -12.47 -21.78
CA LEU A 546 -36.85 -11.05 -21.54
C LEU A 546 -36.48 -10.27 -22.81
N TYR A 547 -36.71 -8.96 -22.75
CA TYR A 547 -36.26 -7.96 -23.69
C TYR A 547 -35.49 -6.86 -22.95
N ASP A 548 -34.21 -6.73 -23.26
CA ASP A 548 -33.33 -5.72 -22.68
C ASP A 548 -33.50 -4.36 -23.38
N ASP A 549 -34.32 -3.47 -22.80
CA ASP A 549 -34.50 -2.07 -23.24
C ASP A 549 -33.72 -1.07 -22.37
N THR A 550 -32.71 -1.52 -21.63
CA THR A 550 -31.92 -0.67 -20.71
C THR A 550 -31.12 0.42 -21.43
N SER A 551 -30.80 0.21 -22.70
CA SER A 551 -30.19 1.24 -23.58
C SER A 551 -31.19 1.86 -24.57
N GLY A 552 -32.46 1.45 -24.47
CA GLY A 552 -33.53 1.91 -25.35
C GLY A 552 -34.45 2.90 -24.64
N ARG A 553 -35.73 2.86 -25.00
CA ARG A 553 -36.67 3.96 -24.71
C ARG A 553 -37.17 3.96 -23.26
N THR A 554 -37.29 2.79 -22.64
CA THR A 554 -37.76 2.68 -21.25
C THR A 554 -36.64 2.65 -20.23
N GLY A 555 -35.41 2.28 -20.62
CA GLY A 555 -34.32 2.09 -19.68
C GLY A 555 -34.55 0.92 -18.71
N GLN A 556 -35.43 -0.02 -19.09
CA GLN A 556 -35.89 -1.13 -18.24
C GLN A 556 -35.74 -2.47 -18.96
N ILE A 557 -35.79 -3.56 -18.20
CA ILE A 557 -35.85 -4.92 -18.75
C ILE A 557 -37.30 -5.38 -18.71
N HIS A 558 -37.82 -5.83 -19.84
CA HIS A 558 -39.21 -6.30 -19.97
C HIS A 558 -39.23 -7.82 -19.90
N ILE A 559 -40.05 -8.37 -19.01
CA ILE A 559 -40.20 -9.81 -18.82
C ILE A 559 -41.56 -10.19 -19.39
N GLY A 560 -41.54 -10.75 -20.60
CA GLY A 560 -42.76 -11.08 -21.34
C GLY A 560 -43.34 -12.44 -21.01
N TYR A 561 -42.54 -13.34 -20.41
CA TYR A 561 -42.97 -14.72 -20.15
C TYR A 561 -42.22 -15.34 -18.99
N ILE A 562 -42.98 -16.00 -18.11
CA ILE A 562 -42.49 -16.98 -17.13
C ILE A 562 -43.45 -18.16 -17.19
N GLY A 563 -42.95 -19.32 -17.60
CA GLY A 563 -43.83 -20.47 -17.83
C GLY A 563 -43.08 -21.68 -18.38
N ALA A 564 -43.84 -22.68 -18.79
CA ALA A 564 -43.29 -23.90 -19.37
C ALA A 564 -42.45 -23.65 -20.64
N HIS A 565 -41.62 -24.63 -21.00
CA HIS A 565 -40.81 -24.57 -22.21
C HIS A 565 -41.69 -24.33 -23.45
N LEU A 566 -41.33 -23.31 -24.25
CA LEU A 566 -42.03 -22.97 -25.49
C LEU A 566 -41.64 -23.94 -26.62
N PRO A 567 -42.54 -24.18 -27.60
CA PRO A 567 -42.28 -25.09 -28.71
C PRO A 567 -41.18 -24.65 -29.67
#